data_AF-A0A3L6SRE6-F1
#
_entry.id   AF-A0A3L6SRE6-F1
#
_cell.length_a   1.000
_cell.length_b   1.000
_cell.length_c   1.000
_cell.angle_alpha   90.00
_cell.angle_beta   90.00
_cell.angle_gamma   90.00
#
_symmetry.space_group_name_H-M   'P 1'
#
loop_
_entity.id
_entity.type
_entity.pdbx_description
1 polymer ?
#
loop_
_entity_poly.entity_id
_entity_poly.type
_entity_poly.pdbx_seq_one_letter_code
_entity_poly.pdbx_strand_id
1 'polypeptide(L)'
;MHPSIKHGVFFFFFSGQFHRSIRRTATAPASGDHLPAAAAMRSRSSTDRLEALSLEIERKLQKALSSNSQRLRILQQLFADIALKVDDRARDAIMSKNDDGIAPVDEREDGRLCFYEILANHFVRVPESGRRILELIVQLWSQSFAANIFALLFYKWLFEAPLDGKEISLRYSSALVQGATNVFWIDIQTNTRHFLSLYHYLLEDVALVRDRLTKISLQAGRDLFLLLSRFMFFYDQEHLLSSFLEHFPTFPNSFLVGGPADYFVIELTDQLQKLKIEPVLLHYLSRMSILQGLELRLSTSTRLKACLYSFTSPGGPTYPTRAVRHAAWNTLDFLFPVGRYPRHVISLFFRLLYPWYWPSSCWNFVVTCAMTIYYYILNLLVSTWESLRRHSPRRTRRTHDE
;
A
#
# COMPACT_ATOMS: atom_id res chain seq x y z
N MET A 1 16.03 -18.99 21.81
CA MET A 1 17.10 -18.74 20.81
C MET A 1 16.46 -18.17 19.56
N HIS A 2 16.54 -16.84 19.41
CA HIS A 2 15.97 -16.07 18.30
C HIS A 2 17.05 -15.81 17.25
N PRO A 3 16.84 -16.07 15.95
CA PRO A 3 17.66 -15.47 14.93
C PRO A 3 17.09 -14.09 14.60
N SER A 4 17.82 -13.07 15.03
CA SER A 4 17.68 -11.68 14.61
C SER A 4 18.08 -11.55 13.14
N ILE A 5 17.11 -11.50 12.23
CA ILE A 5 17.35 -11.14 10.84
C ILE A 5 17.49 -9.61 10.80
N LYS A 6 18.73 -9.15 10.78
CA LYS A 6 19.10 -7.74 10.58
C LYS A 6 18.56 -7.29 9.22
N HIS A 7 17.50 -6.49 9.23
CA HIS A 7 17.09 -5.66 8.09
C HIS A 7 18.14 -4.58 7.89
N GLY A 8 19.06 -4.79 6.95
CA GLY A 8 20.08 -3.83 6.60
C GLY A 8 20.42 -3.92 5.13
N VAL A 9 20.28 -2.77 4.45
CA VAL A 9 20.78 -2.45 3.11
C VAL A 9 19.93 -2.95 1.93
N PHE A 10 18.95 -2.14 1.53
CA PHE A 10 18.51 -2.05 0.13
C PHE A 10 18.55 -0.59 -0.30
N PHE A 11 19.58 -0.25 -1.08
CA PHE A 11 19.71 1.01 -1.82
C PHE A 11 20.11 0.66 -3.26
N PHE A 12 19.59 1.46 -4.20
CA PHE A 12 19.98 1.69 -5.61
C PHE A 12 19.00 1.28 -6.74
N PHE A 13 18.51 2.36 -7.37
CA PHE A 13 18.06 2.66 -8.73
C PHE A 13 17.94 1.53 -9.78
N PHE A 14 16.76 1.48 -10.43
CA PHE A 14 16.53 0.81 -11.70
C PHE A 14 16.81 1.74 -12.89
N SER A 15 17.61 1.29 -13.85
CA SER A 15 17.57 1.83 -15.22
C SER A 15 17.88 0.76 -16.27
N GLY A 16 16.87 0.52 -17.10
CA GLY A 16 16.86 0.17 -18.52
C GLY A 16 17.90 -0.81 -19.09
N GLN A 17 17.45 -2.04 -19.40
CA GLN A 17 17.86 -2.79 -20.61
C GLN A 17 16.81 -3.86 -21.01
N PHE A 18 15.68 -3.45 -21.61
CA PHE A 18 14.79 -4.39 -22.32
C PHE A 18 14.48 -3.98 -23.77
N HIS A 19 14.94 -2.80 -24.21
CA HIS A 19 14.51 -2.21 -25.48
C HIS A 19 15.14 -2.81 -26.75
N ARG A 20 16.07 -3.78 -26.64
CA ARG A 20 16.79 -4.34 -27.79
C ARG A 20 16.21 -5.64 -28.37
N SER A 21 15.36 -6.37 -27.65
CA SER A 21 14.86 -7.66 -28.12
C SER A 21 13.66 -7.53 -29.09
N ILE A 22 12.89 -6.45 -28.99
CA ILE A 22 11.62 -6.28 -29.74
C ILE A 22 11.85 -5.83 -31.20
N ARG A 23 13.03 -5.34 -31.58
CA ARG A 23 13.26 -4.68 -32.89
C ARG A 23 13.54 -5.60 -34.07
N ARG A 24 13.67 -6.92 -33.91
CA ARG A 24 14.19 -7.79 -34.97
C ARG A 24 13.17 -8.63 -35.75
N THR A 25 11.87 -8.52 -35.48
CA THR A 25 10.87 -9.35 -36.17
C THR A 25 9.66 -8.53 -36.63
N ALA A 26 9.87 -7.70 -37.65
CA ALA A 26 8.76 -7.10 -38.40
C ALA A 26 9.17 -6.87 -39.86
N THR A 27 9.12 -7.93 -40.66
CA THR A 27 8.96 -7.84 -42.11
C THR A 27 7.63 -8.49 -42.46
N ALA A 28 6.67 -7.66 -42.88
CA ALA A 28 5.34 -8.08 -43.30
C ALA A 28 5.32 -8.36 -44.81
N PRO A 29 4.44 -9.28 -45.26
CA PRO A 29 3.73 -9.08 -46.51
C PRO A 29 2.21 -9.04 -46.30
N ALA A 30 1.56 -8.36 -47.24
CA ALA A 30 0.17 -7.93 -47.19
C ALA A 30 -0.82 -8.94 -47.81
N SER A 31 -2.10 -8.67 -47.53
CA SER A 31 -3.33 -9.00 -48.28
C SER A 31 -4.10 -10.29 -47.96
N GLY A 32 -5.43 -10.11 -47.83
CA GLY A 32 -6.45 -11.08 -48.26
C GLY A 32 -7.21 -11.86 -47.18
N ASP A 33 -8.34 -11.30 -46.73
CA ASP A 33 -9.59 -11.93 -46.27
C ASP A 33 -9.57 -13.39 -45.76
N HIS A 34 -9.72 -13.58 -44.43
CA HIS A 34 -10.42 -14.71 -43.78
C HIS A 34 -10.53 -14.46 -42.25
N LEU A 35 -11.74 -14.17 -41.76
CA LEU A 35 -11.98 -13.61 -40.42
C LEU A 35 -12.14 -14.58 -39.21
N PRO A 36 -12.20 -15.93 -39.31
CA PRO A 36 -12.08 -16.79 -38.12
C PRO A 36 -10.67 -17.36 -37.88
N ALA A 37 -9.88 -17.59 -38.94
CA ALA A 37 -8.51 -18.14 -38.81
C ALA A 37 -7.51 -17.10 -38.30
N ALA A 38 -7.71 -15.83 -38.65
CA ALA A 38 -6.86 -14.72 -38.20
C ALA A 38 -6.92 -14.50 -36.68
N ALA A 39 -8.07 -14.73 -36.03
CA ALA A 39 -8.21 -14.61 -34.58
C ALA A 39 -7.41 -15.70 -33.84
N ALA A 40 -7.51 -16.96 -34.29
CA ALA A 40 -6.76 -18.09 -33.75
C ALA A 40 -5.25 -18.01 -34.03
N MET A 41 -4.83 -17.55 -35.22
CA MET A 41 -3.41 -17.28 -35.52
C MET A 41 -2.84 -16.15 -34.65
N ARG A 42 -3.65 -15.14 -34.34
CA ARG A 42 -3.24 -13.96 -33.58
C ARG A 42 -3.20 -14.20 -32.07
N SER A 43 -4.01 -15.10 -31.51
CA SER A 43 -3.90 -15.54 -30.10
C SER A 43 -2.68 -16.44 -29.87
N ARG A 44 -2.38 -17.31 -30.84
CA ARG A 44 -1.16 -18.14 -30.88
C ARG A 44 0.09 -17.27 -30.76
N SER A 45 0.16 -16.18 -31.52
CA SER A 45 1.32 -15.27 -31.46
C SER A 45 1.55 -14.60 -30.08
N SER A 46 0.50 -14.35 -29.28
CA SER A 46 0.63 -13.77 -27.94
C SER A 46 1.05 -14.80 -26.90
N THR A 47 0.52 -16.02 -26.98
CA THR A 47 0.97 -17.13 -26.13
C THR A 47 2.42 -17.48 -26.43
N ASP A 48 2.82 -17.49 -27.71
CA ASP A 48 4.20 -17.75 -28.13
C ASP A 48 5.18 -16.70 -27.57
N ARG A 49 4.77 -15.43 -27.48
CA ARG A 49 5.58 -14.35 -26.86
C ARG A 49 5.71 -14.52 -25.35
N LEU A 50 4.64 -14.90 -24.67
CA LEU A 50 4.65 -15.13 -23.21
C LEU A 50 5.45 -16.39 -22.87
N GLU A 51 5.40 -17.41 -23.72
CA GLU A 51 6.22 -18.61 -23.61
C GLU A 51 7.71 -18.28 -23.84
N ALA A 52 8.03 -17.45 -24.83
CA ALA A 52 9.40 -16.95 -25.03
C ALA A 52 9.92 -16.14 -23.82
N LEU A 53 9.07 -15.31 -23.20
CA LEU A 53 9.40 -14.60 -21.96
C LEU A 53 9.62 -15.57 -20.79
N SER A 54 8.77 -16.59 -20.68
CA SER A 54 8.90 -17.64 -19.66
C SER A 54 10.22 -18.39 -19.81
N LEU A 55 10.61 -18.75 -21.04
CA LEU A 55 11.88 -19.40 -21.34
C LEU A 55 13.09 -18.49 -21.01
N GLU A 56 12.97 -17.18 -21.19
CA GLU A 56 14.03 -16.23 -20.82
C GLU A 56 14.18 -16.10 -19.30
N ILE A 57 13.06 -16.13 -18.55
CA ILE A 57 13.07 -16.20 -17.08
C ILE A 57 13.76 -17.49 -16.63
N GLU A 58 13.38 -18.63 -17.22
CA GLU A 58 13.98 -19.94 -16.94
C GLU A 58 15.50 -19.92 -17.19
N ARG A 59 15.94 -19.41 -18.35
CA ARG A 59 17.36 -19.26 -18.70
C ARG A 59 18.12 -18.41 -17.69
N LYS A 60 17.55 -17.28 -17.24
CA LYS A 60 18.17 -16.41 -16.24
C LYS A 60 18.29 -17.09 -14.88
N LEU A 61 17.28 -17.86 -14.46
CA LEU A 61 17.32 -18.62 -13.21
C LEU A 61 18.36 -19.76 -13.27
N GLN A 62 18.42 -20.51 -14.37
CA GLN A 62 19.46 -21.53 -14.59
C GLN A 62 20.87 -20.92 -14.55
N LYS A 63 21.06 -19.75 -15.15
CA LYS A 63 22.33 -19.01 -15.08
C LYS A 63 22.66 -18.58 -13.65
N ALA A 64 21.67 -18.17 -12.86
CA ALA A 64 21.85 -17.82 -11.46
C ALA A 64 22.26 -19.03 -10.59
N LEU A 65 21.75 -20.23 -10.90
CA LEU A 65 22.16 -21.47 -10.24
C LEU A 65 23.62 -21.81 -10.54
N SER A 66 24.02 -21.78 -11.82
CA SER A 66 25.39 -22.12 -12.25
C SER A 66 26.44 -21.10 -11.83
N SER A 67 26.08 -19.82 -11.73
CA SER A 67 27.04 -18.73 -11.49
C SER A 67 26.94 -18.17 -10.06
N ASN A 68 27.62 -18.80 -9.10
CA ASN A 68 27.54 -18.41 -7.67
C ASN A 68 27.94 -16.95 -7.41
N SER A 69 29.01 -16.44 -8.05
CA SER A 69 29.50 -15.07 -7.85
C SER A 69 28.59 -13.98 -8.42
N GLN A 70 27.82 -14.28 -9.47
CA GLN A 70 26.92 -13.32 -10.13
C GLN A 70 25.46 -13.51 -9.74
N ARG A 71 25.13 -14.55 -8.96
CA ARG A 71 23.78 -14.97 -8.62
C ARG A 71 22.90 -13.82 -8.12
N LEU A 72 23.39 -13.08 -7.12
CA LEU A 72 22.67 -11.93 -6.56
C LEU A 72 22.31 -10.89 -7.62
N ARG A 73 23.28 -10.51 -8.46
CA ARG A 73 23.10 -9.51 -9.52
C ARG A 73 22.11 -9.99 -10.58
N ILE A 74 22.17 -11.28 -10.95
CA ILE A 74 21.26 -11.87 -11.93
C ILE A 74 19.83 -11.87 -11.39
N LEU A 75 19.62 -12.28 -10.13
CA LEU A 75 18.29 -12.28 -9.51
C LEU A 75 17.73 -10.87 -9.34
N GLN A 76 18.57 -9.90 -8.96
CA GLN A 76 18.17 -8.50 -8.89
C GLN A 76 17.74 -7.97 -10.27
N GLN A 77 18.49 -8.30 -11.34
CA GLN A 77 18.12 -7.91 -12.70
C GLN A 77 16.83 -8.60 -13.15
N LEU A 78 16.66 -9.88 -12.84
CA LEU A 78 15.44 -10.61 -13.17
C LEU A 78 14.22 -10.00 -12.46
N PHE A 79 14.36 -9.65 -11.18
CA PHE A 79 13.34 -8.94 -10.43
C PHE A 79 13.01 -7.57 -11.07
N ALA A 80 14.04 -6.82 -11.49
CA ALA A 80 13.89 -5.58 -12.25
C ALA A 80 12.96 -5.78 -13.45
N ASP A 81 13.32 -6.75 -14.28
CA ASP A 81 12.71 -6.98 -15.58
C ASP A 81 11.24 -7.40 -15.42
N ILE A 82 10.93 -8.21 -14.41
CA ILE A 82 9.56 -8.65 -14.09
C ILE A 82 8.71 -7.51 -13.53
N ALA A 83 9.31 -6.61 -12.74
CA ALA A 83 8.63 -5.47 -12.16
C ALA A 83 8.46 -4.29 -13.14
N LEU A 84 8.99 -4.38 -14.38
CA LEU A 84 8.86 -3.34 -15.37
C LEU A 84 7.40 -3.11 -15.78
N LYS A 85 7.10 -1.84 -16.05
CA LYS A 85 5.84 -1.41 -16.67
C LYS A 85 5.80 -1.84 -18.13
N VAL A 86 4.61 -2.19 -18.60
CA VAL A 86 4.37 -2.53 -20.00
C VAL A 86 4.12 -1.24 -20.78
N ASP A 87 4.96 -0.98 -21.78
CA ASP A 87 4.83 0.15 -22.71
C ASP A 87 3.43 0.17 -23.35
N ASP A 88 2.85 1.36 -23.59
CA ASP A 88 1.49 1.51 -24.12
C ASP A 88 1.29 0.76 -25.46
N ARG A 89 2.32 0.74 -26.32
CA ARG A 89 2.29 -0.04 -27.58
C ARG A 89 2.19 -1.55 -27.37
N ALA A 90 2.83 -2.07 -26.32
CA ALA A 90 2.74 -3.47 -25.96
C ALA A 90 1.42 -3.76 -25.24
N ARG A 91 0.90 -2.80 -24.46
CA ARG A 91 -0.42 -2.85 -23.83
C ARG A 91 -1.51 -2.97 -24.89
N ASP A 92 -1.51 -2.12 -25.91
CA ASP A 92 -2.50 -2.16 -26.99
C ASP A 92 -2.45 -3.50 -27.75
N ALA A 93 -1.25 -4.03 -28.02
CA ALA A 93 -1.09 -5.33 -28.67
C ALA A 93 -1.61 -6.53 -27.83
N ILE A 94 -1.66 -6.38 -26.51
CA ILE A 94 -2.10 -7.41 -25.54
C ILE A 94 -3.58 -7.22 -25.16
N MET A 95 -4.05 -5.98 -25.01
CA MET A 95 -5.37 -5.62 -24.47
C MET A 95 -6.44 -5.33 -25.53
N SER A 96 -6.08 -4.91 -26.76
CA SER A 96 -7.06 -4.65 -27.85
C SER A 96 -7.80 -5.91 -28.36
N LYS A 97 -7.76 -7.02 -27.62
CA LYS A 97 -8.25 -8.34 -28.05
C LYS A 97 -9.15 -9.08 -27.06
N ASN A 98 -9.44 -8.51 -25.89
CA ASN A 98 -10.45 -9.08 -24.98
C ASN A 98 -11.71 -8.21 -25.00
N ASP A 99 -12.47 -8.27 -26.09
CA ASP A 99 -13.85 -7.77 -26.16
C ASP A 99 -14.86 -8.86 -25.74
N ASP A 100 -14.43 -9.74 -24.81
CA ASP A 100 -15.29 -10.68 -24.11
C ASP A 100 -15.47 -10.17 -22.66
N GLY A 101 -16.25 -9.11 -22.54
CA GLY A 101 -17.25 -8.94 -21.46
C GLY A 101 -16.85 -8.87 -19.99
N ILE A 102 -15.57 -8.89 -19.58
CA ILE A 102 -15.17 -8.55 -18.20
C ILE A 102 -13.78 -7.87 -18.21
N ALA A 103 -13.75 -6.60 -18.63
CA ALA A 103 -12.80 -5.69 -18.02
C ALA A 103 -13.43 -5.28 -16.68
N PRO A 104 -12.74 -5.41 -15.52
CA PRO A 104 -13.12 -4.53 -14.43
C PRO A 104 -12.86 -3.13 -14.99
N VAL A 105 -13.94 -2.36 -15.14
CA VAL A 105 -13.87 -0.91 -15.26
C VAL A 105 -13.35 -0.43 -13.92
N ASP A 106 -12.06 -0.62 -13.74
CA ASP A 106 -11.36 -0.04 -12.65
C ASP A 106 -11.09 1.39 -13.11
N GLU A 107 -11.84 2.31 -12.52
CA GLU A 107 -11.51 3.75 -12.41
C GLU A 107 -10.17 3.93 -11.65
N ARG A 108 -9.17 3.08 -11.92
CA ARG A 108 -7.80 3.19 -11.41
C ARG A 108 -7.21 4.42 -12.09
N GLU A 109 -7.02 5.49 -11.32
CA GLU A 109 -6.26 6.67 -11.73
C GLU A 109 -4.84 6.36 -12.27
N ASP A 110 -4.35 5.13 -12.10
CA ASP A 110 -3.03 4.69 -12.54
C ASP A 110 -3.07 3.36 -13.32
N GLY A 111 -3.87 3.29 -14.41
CA GLY A 111 -4.05 2.16 -15.35
C GLY A 111 -2.77 1.60 -16.02
N ARG A 112 -1.78 1.21 -15.24
CA ARG A 112 -0.42 0.83 -15.64
C ARG A 112 -0.19 -0.66 -15.40
N LEU A 113 -0.37 -1.46 -16.44
CA LEU A 113 -0.06 -2.90 -16.42
C LEU A 113 1.45 -3.14 -16.29
N CYS A 114 1.84 -4.02 -15.37
CA CYS A 114 3.22 -4.49 -15.21
C CYS A 114 3.39 -5.91 -15.75
N PHE A 115 4.63 -6.29 -16.14
CA PHE A 115 4.88 -7.62 -16.72
C PHE A 115 4.51 -8.78 -15.77
N TYR A 116 4.73 -8.61 -14.46
CA TYR A 116 4.37 -9.62 -13.49
C TYR A 116 2.88 -9.98 -13.49
N GLU A 117 1.99 -9.01 -13.74
CA GLU A 117 0.54 -9.25 -13.76
C GLU A 117 0.15 -10.16 -14.93
N ILE A 118 0.79 -9.93 -16.09
CA ILE A 118 0.55 -10.71 -17.31
C ILE A 118 1.12 -12.13 -17.13
N LEU A 119 2.34 -12.24 -16.58
CA LEU A 119 3.00 -13.52 -16.35
C LEU A 119 2.24 -14.36 -15.31
N ALA A 120 1.76 -13.74 -14.22
CA ALA A 120 0.97 -14.44 -13.21
C ALA A 120 -0.31 -15.03 -13.82
N ASN A 121 -1.04 -14.26 -14.63
CA ASN A 121 -2.20 -14.77 -15.37
C ASN A 121 -1.82 -15.89 -16.35
N HIS A 122 -0.68 -15.77 -17.03
CA HIS A 122 -0.21 -16.78 -17.98
C HIS A 122 0.10 -18.10 -17.28
N PHE A 123 0.77 -18.08 -16.12
CA PHE A 123 1.10 -19.31 -15.39
C PHE A 123 -0.12 -20.01 -14.80
N VAL A 124 -1.22 -19.30 -14.50
CA VAL A 124 -2.50 -19.94 -14.18
C VAL A 124 -3.05 -20.71 -15.39
N ARG A 125 -2.99 -20.11 -16.58
CA ARG A 125 -3.51 -20.71 -17.83
C ARG A 125 -2.64 -21.86 -18.35
N VAL A 126 -1.31 -21.73 -18.22
CA VAL A 126 -0.32 -22.70 -18.69
C VAL A 126 0.55 -23.12 -17.49
N PRO A 127 0.07 -24.05 -16.64
CA PRO A 127 0.76 -24.40 -15.40
C PRO A 127 2.12 -25.09 -15.62
N GLU A 128 2.32 -25.78 -16.75
CA GLU A 128 3.58 -26.51 -17.02
C GLU A 128 4.80 -25.60 -17.18
N SER A 129 4.64 -24.42 -17.82
CA SER A 129 5.73 -23.45 -17.93
C SER A 129 6.05 -22.84 -16.56
N GLY A 130 5.01 -22.56 -15.76
CA GLY A 130 5.15 -22.09 -14.39
C GLY A 130 5.87 -23.10 -13.48
N ARG A 131 5.57 -24.40 -13.60
CA ARG A 131 6.21 -25.45 -12.79
C ARG A 131 7.73 -25.52 -12.95
N ARG A 132 8.23 -25.44 -14.19
CA ARG A 132 9.70 -25.44 -14.44
C ARG A 132 10.39 -24.27 -13.75
N ILE A 133 9.81 -23.08 -13.86
CA ILE A 133 10.34 -21.87 -13.23
C ILE A 133 10.27 -21.99 -11.70
N LEU A 134 9.16 -22.53 -11.18
CA LEU A 134 8.97 -22.75 -9.75
C LEU A 134 10.04 -23.66 -9.16
N GLU A 135 10.34 -24.79 -9.81
CA GLU A 135 11.39 -25.72 -9.38
C GLU A 135 12.76 -25.05 -9.26
N LEU A 136 13.10 -24.17 -10.22
CA LEU A 136 14.34 -23.40 -10.17
C LEU A 136 14.36 -22.38 -9.03
N ILE A 137 13.24 -21.69 -8.79
CA ILE A 137 13.12 -20.74 -7.67
C ILE A 137 13.24 -21.47 -6.33
N VAL A 138 12.67 -22.66 -6.19
CA VAL A 138 12.77 -23.47 -4.97
C VAL A 138 14.24 -23.82 -4.66
N GLN A 139 15.06 -24.09 -5.67
CA GLN A 139 16.51 -24.31 -5.47
C GLN A 139 17.25 -23.03 -5.05
N LEU A 140 16.68 -21.86 -5.34
CA LEU A 140 17.25 -20.54 -5.03
C LEU A 140 16.63 -19.88 -3.79
N TRP A 141 15.81 -20.58 -3.01
CA TRP A 141 14.99 -20.00 -1.93
C TRP A 141 15.80 -19.28 -0.85
N SER A 142 17.04 -19.72 -0.60
CA SER A 142 17.95 -19.12 0.37
C SER A 142 18.51 -17.76 -0.07
N GLN A 143 18.33 -17.40 -1.34
CA GLN A 143 18.89 -16.19 -1.93
C GLN A 143 17.93 -15.02 -1.79
N SER A 144 18.49 -13.80 -1.70
CA SER A 144 17.68 -12.58 -1.79
C SER A 144 17.00 -12.49 -3.16
N PHE A 145 15.88 -11.77 -3.20
CA PHE A 145 14.97 -11.65 -4.36
C PHE A 145 14.21 -12.91 -4.78
N ALA A 146 14.62 -14.13 -4.38
CA ALA A 146 13.90 -15.35 -4.76
C ALA A 146 12.43 -15.32 -4.32
N ALA A 147 12.17 -14.99 -3.05
CA ALA A 147 10.82 -14.83 -2.53
C ALA A 147 10.05 -13.67 -3.21
N ASN A 148 10.74 -12.58 -3.58
CA ASN A 148 10.11 -11.44 -4.25
C ASN A 148 9.66 -11.82 -5.68
N ILE A 149 10.53 -12.49 -6.43
CA ILE A 149 10.24 -13.02 -7.77
C ILE A 149 9.10 -14.04 -7.69
N PHE A 150 9.16 -14.94 -6.70
CA PHE A 150 8.09 -15.90 -6.44
C PHE A 150 6.74 -15.20 -6.23
N ALA A 151 6.69 -14.21 -5.32
CA ALA A 151 5.46 -13.48 -5.04
C ALA A 151 4.90 -12.77 -6.29
N LEU A 152 5.75 -12.17 -7.11
CA LEU A 152 5.31 -11.49 -8.33
C LEU A 152 4.77 -12.44 -9.41
N LEU A 153 5.40 -13.60 -9.59
CA LEU A 153 5.05 -14.53 -10.67
C LEU A 153 3.94 -15.51 -10.28
N PHE A 154 3.86 -15.93 -9.01
CA PHE A 154 3.03 -17.07 -8.60
C PHE A 154 1.92 -16.72 -7.60
N TYR A 155 1.69 -15.44 -7.29
CA TYR A 155 0.62 -15.08 -6.34
C TYR A 155 -0.76 -15.58 -6.76
N LYS A 156 -1.12 -15.53 -8.05
CA LYS A 156 -2.40 -16.09 -8.55
C LYS A 156 -2.38 -17.61 -8.64
N TRP A 157 -1.26 -18.14 -9.14
CA TRP A 157 -1.07 -19.58 -9.33
C TRP A 157 -1.28 -20.36 -8.03
N LEU A 158 -0.82 -19.82 -6.88
CA LEU A 158 -0.99 -20.45 -5.58
C LEU A 158 -2.47 -20.71 -5.21
N PHE A 159 -3.38 -19.85 -5.65
CA PHE A 159 -4.80 -19.94 -5.28
C PHE A 159 -5.70 -20.43 -6.42
N GLU A 160 -5.25 -20.38 -7.67
CA GLU A 160 -6.08 -20.73 -8.85
C GLU A 160 -5.67 -22.06 -9.51
N ALA A 161 -4.41 -22.46 -9.41
CA ALA A 161 -3.94 -23.71 -10.00
C ALA A 161 -4.20 -24.93 -9.06
N PRO A 162 -4.39 -26.14 -9.61
CA PRO A 162 -4.45 -27.36 -8.82
C PRO A 162 -3.05 -27.71 -8.29
N LEU A 163 -2.87 -27.61 -6.97
CA LEU A 163 -1.62 -27.94 -6.28
C LEU A 163 -1.74 -29.27 -5.54
N ASP A 164 -0.86 -30.21 -5.85
CA ASP A 164 -0.75 -31.48 -5.16
C ASP A 164 0.23 -31.35 -3.97
N GLY A 165 -0.30 -31.36 -2.74
CA GLY A 165 0.50 -31.51 -1.53
C GLY A 165 0.43 -30.35 -0.51
N LYS A 166 0.10 -30.69 0.75
CA LYS A 166 -0.07 -29.72 1.86
C LYS A 166 1.24 -29.09 2.34
N GLU A 167 2.36 -29.82 2.36
CA GLU A 167 3.66 -29.30 2.83
C GLU A 167 4.27 -28.27 1.86
N ILE A 168 4.04 -28.46 0.57
CA ILE A 168 4.45 -27.55 -0.49
C ILE A 168 3.71 -26.22 -0.35
N SER A 169 2.40 -26.27 -0.05
CA SER A 169 1.58 -25.08 0.25
C SER A 169 2.13 -24.26 1.43
N LEU A 170 2.63 -24.90 2.49
CA LEU A 170 3.22 -24.19 3.64
C LEU A 170 4.42 -23.34 3.23
N ARG A 171 5.40 -23.92 2.56
CA ARG A 171 6.61 -23.20 2.14
C ARG A 171 6.28 -22.06 1.18
N TYR A 172 5.40 -22.31 0.22
CA TYR A 172 4.98 -21.32 -0.77
C TYR A 172 4.20 -20.18 -0.14
N SER A 173 3.28 -20.48 0.77
CA SER A 173 2.51 -19.47 1.49
C SER A 173 3.40 -18.53 2.32
N SER A 174 4.40 -19.07 3.02
CA SER A 174 5.36 -18.26 3.79
C SER A 174 6.20 -17.35 2.88
N ALA A 175 6.68 -17.85 1.74
CA ALA A 175 7.45 -17.01 0.82
C ALA A 175 6.60 -16.03 0.03
N LEU A 176 5.32 -16.32 -0.22
CA LEU A 176 4.40 -15.32 -0.75
C LEU A 176 4.32 -14.13 0.21
N VAL A 177 4.06 -14.38 1.50
CA VAL A 177 3.98 -13.31 2.51
C VAL A 177 5.31 -12.57 2.66
N GLN A 178 6.44 -13.29 2.74
CA GLN A 178 7.76 -12.66 2.85
C GLN A 178 8.12 -11.86 1.59
N GLY A 179 7.85 -12.42 0.41
CA GLY A 179 8.08 -11.78 -0.88
C GLY A 179 7.23 -10.51 -1.00
N ALA A 180 5.91 -10.63 -0.79
CA ALA A 180 4.96 -9.52 -0.79
C ALA A 180 5.38 -8.40 0.19
N THR A 181 5.80 -8.76 1.41
CA THR A 181 6.34 -7.81 2.39
C THR A 181 7.49 -7.00 1.79
N ASN A 182 8.47 -7.66 1.17
CA ASN A 182 9.63 -6.99 0.61
C ASN A 182 9.25 -6.07 -0.57
N VAL A 183 8.39 -6.52 -1.49
CA VAL A 183 7.98 -5.68 -2.63
C VAL A 183 7.14 -4.47 -2.20
N PHE A 184 6.24 -4.63 -1.24
CA PHE A 184 5.48 -3.48 -0.72
C PHE A 184 6.37 -2.47 0.01
N TRP A 185 7.44 -2.93 0.67
CA TRP A 185 8.45 -2.02 1.20
C TRP A 185 9.22 -1.27 0.11
N ILE A 186 9.46 -1.87 -1.06
CA ILE A 186 10.06 -1.17 -2.21
C ILE A 186 9.13 -0.04 -2.69
N ASP A 187 7.83 -0.30 -2.75
CA ASP A 187 6.82 0.70 -3.11
C ASP A 187 6.78 1.86 -2.11
N ILE A 188 6.79 1.58 -0.80
CA ILE A 188 6.93 2.61 0.24
C ILE A 188 8.23 3.39 0.03
N GLN A 189 9.35 2.70 -0.21
CA GLN A 189 10.67 3.32 -0.33
C GLN A 189 10.79 4.26 -1.52
N THR A 190 10.16 3.88 -2.63
CA THR A 190 10.13 4.66 -3.87
C THR A 190 8.98 5.65 -3.91
N ASN A 191 8.06 5.60 -2.94
CA ASN A 191 6.79 6.34 -2.91
C ASN A 191 6.01 6.15 -4.22
N THR A 192 5.93 4.89 -4.67
CA THR A 192 5.18 4.48 -5.87
C THR A 192 4.28 3.30 -5.54
N ARG A 193 3.33 3.00 -6.41
CA ARG A 193 2.35 1.92 -6.21
C ARG A 193 2.47 0.85 -7.31
N HIS A 194 3.70 0.42 -7.63
CA HIS A 194 3.94 -0.55 -8.70
C HIS A 194 3.30 -1.92 -8.41
N PHE A 195 3.18 -2.29 -7.14
CA PHE A 195 2.68 -3.59 -6.70
C PHE A 195 1.26 -3.53 -6.16
N LEU A 196 0.50 -2.47 -6.49
CA LEU A 196 -0.91 -2.31 -6.11
C LEU A 196 -1.75 -3.51 -6.57
N SER A 197 -1.57 -4.01 -7.79
CA SER A 197 -2.34 -5.14 -8.32
C SER A 197 -2.10 -6.43 -7.52
N LEU A 198 -0.89 -6.65 -7.01
CA LEU A 198 -0.59 -7.75 -6.10
C LEU A 198 -1.31 -7.53 -4.75
N TYR A 199 -1.25 -6.33 -4.18
CA TYR A 199 -1.91 -6.01 -2.91
C TYR A 199 -3.43 -6.22 -3.01
N HIS A 200 -4.05 -5.67 -4.05
CA HIS A 200 -5.48 -5.75 -4.30
C HIS A 200 -5.97 -7.20 -4.41
N TYR A 201 -5.26 -8.04 -5.20
CA TYR A 201 -5.60 -9.45 -5.30
C TYR A 201 -5.49 -10.17 -3.96
N LEU A 202 -4.43 -9.90 -3.18
CA LEU A 202 -4.27 -10.53 -1.87
C LEU A 202 -5.32 -10.07 -0.86
N LEU A 203 -5.79 -8.83 -0.94
CA LEU A 203 -6.84 -8.30 -0.08
C LEU A 203 -8.22 -8.83 -0.51
N GLU A 204 -8.65 -8.51 -1.72
CA GLU A 204 -10.02 -8.75 -2.16
C GLU A 204 -10.26 -10.19 -2.58
N ASP A 205 -9.40 -10.75 -3.43
CA ASP A 205 -9.62 -12.08 -4.00
C ASP A 205 -9.18 -13.21 -3.06
N VAL A 206 -8.29 -12.94 -2.10
CA VAL A 206 -7.75 -13.95 -1.18
C VAL A 206 -8.21 -13.76 0.26
N ALA A 207 -7.97 -12.59 0.87
CA ALA A 207 -8.27 -12.41 2.29
C ALA A 207 -9.77 -12.30 2.56
N LEU A 208 -10.54 -11.62 1.70
CA LEU A 208 -11.99 -11.50 1.83
C LEU A 208 -12.75 -12.74 1.30
N VAL A 209 -12.11 -13.61 0.51
CA VAL A 209 -12.72 -14.85 0.00
C VAL A 209 -12.27 -16.06 0.81
N ARG A 210 -13.14 -16.52 1.72
CA ARG A 210 -12.86 -17.65 2.64
C ARG A 210 -12.38 -18.91 1.93
N ASP A 211 -12.98 -19.26 0.78
CA ASP A 211 -12.62 -20.47 0.04
C ASP A 211 -11.17 -20.43 -0.47
N ARG A 212 -10.67 -19.26 -0.87
CA ARG A 212 -9.26 -19.10 -1.29
C ARG A 212 -8.33 -19.11 -0.09
N LEU A 213 -8.74 -18.50 1.03
CA LEU A 213 -7.94 -18.48 2.25
C LEU A 213 -7.69 -19.89 2.81
N THR A 214 -8.64 -20.82 2.67
CA THR A 214 -8.45 -22.22 3.13
C THR A 214 -7.37 -22.99 2.37
N LYS A 215 -6.90 -22.49 1.21
CA LYS A 215 -5.82 -23.12 0.43
C LYS A 215 -4.44 -22.92 1.06
N ILE A 216 -4.29 -21.90 1.89
CA ILE A 216 -3.06 -21.64 2.65
C ILE A 216 -3.22 -22.09 4.09
N SER A 217 -2.09 -22.33 4.75
CA SER A 217 -2.10 -22.67 6.16
C SER A 217 -2.66 -21.55 7.03
N LEU A 218 -3.25 -21.91 8.17
CA LEU A 218 -3.78 -20.95 9.13
C LEU A 218 -2.72 -19.93 9.59
N GLN A 219 -1.47 -20.37 9.77
CA GLN A 219 -0.38 -19.47 10.16
C GLN A 219 -0.04 -18.47 9.06
N ALA A 220 0.08 -18.93 7.81
CA ALA A 220 0.32 -18.03 6.68
C ALA A 220 -0.86 -17.09 6.43
N GLY A 221 -2.10 -17.53 6.67
CA GLY A 221 -3.28 -16.67 6.64
C GLY A 221 -3.20 -15.57 7.68
N ARG A 222 -2.82 -15.89 8.92
CA ARG A 222 -2.57 -14.86 9.96
C ARG A 222 -1.48 -13.88 9.53
N ASP A 223 -0.35 -14.37 9.04
CA ASP A 223 0.76 -13.52 8.61
C ASP A 223 0.38 -12.64 7.40
N LEU A 224 -0.48 -13.14 6.50
CA LEU A 224 -1.06 -12.38 5.39
C LEU A 224 -1.94 -11.23 5.91
N PHE A 225 -2.80 -11.46 6.89
CA PHE A 225 -3.63 -10.39 7.46
C PHE A 225 -2.78 -9.33 8.18
N LEU A 226 -1.73 -9.73 8.89
CA LEU A 226 -0.79 -8.77 9.49
C LEU A 226 -0.05 -7.96 8.41
N LEU A 227 0.36 -8.61 7.32
CA LEU A 227 0.93 -7.95 6.15
C LEU A 227 -0.05 -6.92 5.56
N LEU A 228 -1.27 -7.33 5.24
CA LEU A 228 -2.28 -6.46 4.63
C LEU A 228 -2.61 -5.25 5.52
N SER A 229 -2.67 -5.46 6.84
CA SER A 229 -2.89 -4.40 7.84
C SER A 229 -1.82 -3.30 7.76
N ARG A 230 -0.55 -3.68 7.58
CA ARG A 230 0.56 -2.71 7.51
C ARG A 230 0.46 -1.78 6.31
N PHE A 231 -0.04 -2.26 5.16
CA PHE A 231 0.02 -1.53 3.89
C PHE A 231 -1.34 -0.99 3.42
N MET A 232 -2.44 -1.24 4.15
CA MET A 232 -3.79 -0.84 3.75
C MET A 232 -3.92 0.66 3.47
N PHE A 233 -3.38 1.50 4.35
CA PHE A 233 -3.43 2.96 4.14
C PHE A 233 -2.49 3.44 3.05
N PHE A 234 -1.42 2.70 2.72
CA PHE A 234 -0.53 3.10 1.62
C PHE A 234 -1.20 2.97 0.24
N TYR A 235 -2.02 1.93 0.08
CA TYR A 235 -2.72 1.62 -1.16
C TYR A 235 -4.15 2.17 -1.23
N ASP A 236 -4.53 3.07 -0.31
CA ASP A 236 -5.86 3.70 -0.24
C ASP A 236 -7.04 2.69 -0.16
N GLN A 237 -6.84 1.56 0.54
CA GLN A 237 -7.86 0.51 0.68
C GLN A 237 -8.62 0.58 2.01
N GLU A 238 -8.66 1.75 2.66
CA GLU A 238 -9.29 1.92 3.96
C GLU A 238 -10.81 1.69 3.94
N HIS A 239 -11.48 1.85 2.80
CA HIS A 239 -12.92 1.63 2.65
C HIS A 239 -13.32 0.16 2.88
N LEU A 240 -12.37 -0.78 2.74
CA LEU A 240 -12.57 -2.21 3.01
C LEU A 240 -12.28 -2.59 4.46
N LEU A 241 -11.89 -1.66 5.33
CA LEU A 241 -11.44 -1.95 6.70
C LEU A 241 -12.49 -2.74 7.50
N SER A 242 -13.77 -2.35 7.44
CA SER A 242 -14.84 -3.05 8.17
C SER A 242 -14.96 -4.52 7.74
N SER A 243 -15.05 -4.77 6.43
CA SER A 243 -15.10 -6.13 5.87
C SER A 243 -13.84 -6.93 6.20
N PHE A 244 -12.67 -6.28 6.15
CA PHE A 244 -11.40 -6.89 6.49
C PHE A 244 -11.32 -7.32 7.95
N LEU A 245 -11.83 -6.52 8.89
CA LEU A 245 -11.88 -6.86 10.31
C LEU A 245 -12.86 -8.00 10.63
N GLU A 246 -13.96 -8.10 9.88
CA GLU A 246 -14.91 -9.23 9.99
C GLU A 246 -14.31 -10.56 9.52
N HIS A 247 -13.42 -10.52 8.51
CA HIS A 247 -12.75 -11.70 7.97
C HIS A 247 -11.44 -12.05 8.69
N PHE A 248 -11.05 -11.28 9.71
CA PHE A 248 -9.77 -11.43 10.38
C PHE A 248 -9.63 -12.81 11.07
N PRO A 249 -8.52 -13.53 10.86
CA PRO A 249 -8.36 -14.86 11.42
C PRO A 249 -8.20 -14.81 12.94
N THR A 250 -8.72 -15.82 13.63
CA THR A 250 -8.56 -15.93 15.08
C THR A 250 -7.12 -16.26 15.45
N PHE A 251 -6.55 -15.52 16.41
CA PHE A 251 -5.22 -15.75 16.96
C PHE A 251 -5.29 -16.50 18.29
N PRO A 252 -4.32 -17.39 18.59
CA PRO A 252 -4.29 -18.13 19.86
C PRO A 252 -4.12 -17.18 21.05
N ASN A 253 -3.46 -16.03 20.84
CA ASN A 253 -3.18 -15.04 21.87
C ASN A 253 -4.24 -13.91 21.91
N SER A 254 -5.39 -14.09 21.27
CA SER A 254 -6.47 -13.09 21.23
C SER A 254 -6.93 -12.65 22.63
N PHE A 255 -6.95 -13.57 23.60
CA PHE A 255 -7.26 -13.23 25.00
C PHE A 255 -6.29 -12.18 25.60
N LEU A 256 -5.01 -12.21 25.22
CA LEU A 256 -3.99 -11.29 25.73
C LEU A 256 -3.91 -9.98 24.93
N VAL A 257 -4.06 -10.07 23.61
CA VAL A 257 -3.88 -8.92 22.72
C VAL A 257 -5.18 -8.15 22.54
N GLY A 258 -6.30 -8.85 22.34
CA GLY A 258 -7.60 -8.28 22.02
C GLY A 258 -8.19 -8.85 20.73
N GLY A 259 -9.08 -8.08 20.11
CA GLY A 259 -9.81 -8.46 18.92
C GLY A 259 -9.08 -8.14 17.61
N PRO A 260 -9.73 -8.35 16.45
CA PRO A 260 -9.20 -8.00 15.12
C PRO A 260 -8.69 -6.55 15.02
N ALA A 261 -9.48 -5.60 15.55
CA ALA A 261 -9.12 -4.18 15.54
C ALA A 261 -7.83 -3.91 16.32
N ASP A 262 -7.59 -4.63 17.42
CA ASP A 262 -6.35 -4.50 18.20
C ASP A 262 -5.14 -4.95 17.38
N TYR A 263 -5.22 -6.11 16.71
CA TYR A 263 -4.14 -6.60 15.85
C TYR A 263 -3.85 -5.64 14.70
N PHE A 264 -4.89 -5.15 14.04
CA PHE A 264 -4.75 -4.17 12.96
C PHE A 264 -4.03 -2.90 13.45
N VAL A 265 -4.48 -2.32 14.57
CA VAL A 265 -3.90 -1.08 15.10
C VAL A 265 -2.48 -1.30 15.62
N ILE A 266 -2.15 -2.47 16.18
CA ILE A 266 -0.78 -2.81 16.57
C ILE A 266 0.15 -2.82 15.37
N GLU A 267 -0.22 -3.52 14.29
CA GLU A 267 0.60 -3.59 13.08
C GLU A 267 0.75 -2.23 12.40
N LEU A 268 -0.33 -1.44 12.37
CA LEU A 268 -0.29 -0.07 11.88
C LEU A 268 0.65 0.82 12.73
N THR A 269 0.56 0.71 14.06
CA THR A 269 1.44 1.46 14.98
C THR A 269 2.90 1.09 14.77
N ASP A 270 3.20 -0.19 14.59
CA ASP A 270 4.55 -0.67 14.33
C ASP A 270 5.06 -0.26 12.94
N GLN A 271 4.16 -0.14 11.98
CA GLN A 271 4.49 0.39 10.67
C GLN A 271 4.88 1.87 10.76
N LEU A 272 4.11 2.71 11.45
CA LEU A 272 4.40 4.13 11.61
C LEU A 272 5.81 4.38 12.16
N GLN A 273 6.24 3.60 13.15
CA GLN A 273 7.58 3.72 13.75
C GLN A 273 8.72 3.37 12.78
N LYS A 274 8.45 2.55 11.76
CA LYS A 274 9.43 2.13 10.75
C LYS A 274 9.46 3.06 9.54
N LEU A 275 8.42 3.85 9.31
CA LEU A 275 8.34 4.78 8.18
C LEU A 275 9.34 5.93 8.34
N LYS A 276 10.25 6.04 7.36
CA LYS A 276 11.24 7.13 7.28
C LYS A 276 10.91 8.17 6.21
N ILE A 277 9.92 7.88 5.37
CA ILE A 277 9.59 8.69 4.19
C ILE A 277 8.43 9.61 4.57
N GLU A 278 8.74 10.90 4.61
CA GLU A 278 7.82 11.95 5.04
C GLU A 278 6.47 11.95 4.30
N PRO A 279 6.39 11.95 2.95
CA PRO A 279 5.10 11.98 2.27
C PRO A 279 4.25 10.75 2.60
N VAL A 280 4.87 9.57 2.73
CA VAL A 280 4.17 8.33 3.13
C VAL A 280 3.68 8.43 4.56
N LEU A 281 4.50 8.92 5.49
CA LEU A 281 4.09 9.09 6.89
C LEU A 281 2.92 10.08 7.02
N LEU A 282 2.96 11.21 6.31
CA LEU A 282 1.85 12.17 6.27
C LEU A 282 0.57 11.55 5.73
N HIS A 283 0.68 10.75 4.68
CA HIS A 283 -0.44 10.02 4.10
C HIS A 283 -1.06 9.03 5.09
N TYR A 284 -0.25 8.24 5.80
CA TYR A 284 -0.77 7.35 6.83
C TYR A 284 -1.52 8.13 7.91
N LEU A 285 -0.92 9.21 8.43
CA LEU A 285 -1.52 10.05 9.46
C LEU A 285 -2.88 10.63 9.03
N SER A 286 -3.02 11.09 7.78
CA SER A 286 -4.30 11.62 7.29
C SER A 286 -5.39 10.55 7.21
N ARG A 287 -5.04 9.30 6.86
CA ARG A 287 -5.97 8.16 6.79
C ARG A 287 -6.37 7.57 8.14
N MET A 288 -5.61 7.83 9.21
CA MET A 288 -5.91 7.29 10.54
C MET A 288 -7.24 7.78 11.12
N SER A 289 -7.84 8.82 10.57
CA SER A 289 -9.19 9.27 10.96
C SER A 289 -10.23 8.15 10.91
N ILE A 290 -10.07 7.16 10.02
CA ILE A 290 -10.99 6.03 9.91
C ILE A 290 -11.00 5.11 11.16
N LEU A 291 -10.00 5.22 12.03
CA LEU A 291 -9.93 4.44 13.27
C LEU A 291 -10.83 4.98 14.38
N GLN A 292 -11.46 6.12 14.17
CA GLN A 292 -12.36 6.70 15.14
C GLN A 292 -13.57 5.80 15.37
N GLY A 293 -13.87 5.53 16.64
CA GLY A 293 -15.00 4.67 17.02
C GLY A 293 -14.68 3.17 17.05
N LEU A 294 -13.46 2.75 16.69
CA LEU A 294 -13.04 1.37 16.89
C LEU A 294 -12.90 1.06 18.40
N GLU A 295 -13.52 -0.03 18.83
CA GLU A 295 -13.38 -0.54 20.19
C GLU A 295 -12.01 -1.22 20.34
N LEU A 296 -11.08 -0.49 20.94
CA LEU A 296 -9.71 -0.94 21.18
C LEU A 296 -9.50 -1.24 22.66
N ARG A 297 -8.68 -2.25 22.94
CA ARG A 297 -8.19 -2.50 24.30
C ARG A 297 -7.36 -1.30 24.78
N LEU A 298 -7.42 -1.03 26.08
CA LEU A 298 -6.69 0.08 26.69
C LEU A 298 -5.17 0.03 26.38
N SER A 299 -4.57 -1.16 26.36
CA SER A 299 -3.15 -1.35 26.02
C SER A 299 -2.83 -0.92 24.60
N THR A 300 -3.66 -1.31 23.63
CA THR A 300 -3.50 -0.98 22.21
C THR A 300 -3.71 0.52 21.97
N SER A 301 -4.80 1.06 22.54
CA SER A 301 -5.13 2.47 22.52
C SER A 301 -4.00 3.34 23.10
N THR A 302 -3.44 2.93 24.26
CA THR A 302 -2.31 3.62 24.89
C THR A 302 -1.05 3.56 24.04
N ARG A 303 -0.74 2.42 23.42
CA ARG A 303 0.42 2.27 22.52
C ARG A 303 0.31 3.19 21.30
N LEU A 304 -0.86 3.22 20.66
CA LEU A 304 -1.12 4.12 19.52
C LEU A 304 -0.98 5.59 19.94
N LYS A 305 -1.58 5.97 21.07
CA LYS A 305 -1.48 7.32 21.63
C LYS A 305 -0.03 7.72 21.90
N ALA A 306 0.77 6.86 22.50
CA ALA A 306 2.19 7.10 22.76
C ALA A 306 2.99 7.26 21.46
N CYS A 307 2.72 6.42 20.46
CA CYS A 307 3.35 6.52 19.14
C CYS A 307 3.04 7.86 18.46
N LEU A 308 1.77 8.26 18.38
CA LEU A 308 1.37 9.55 17.82
C LEU A 308 1.98 10.72 18.60
N TYR A 309 2.01 10.63 19.93
CA TYR A 309 2.61 11.66 20.77
C TYR A 309 4.11 11.82 20.48
N SER A 310 4.85 10.74 20.21
CA SER A 310 6.28 10.84 19.87
C SER A 310 6.51 11.71 18.62
N PHE A 311 5.64 11.62 17.62
CA PHE A 311 5.68 12.44 16.40
C PHE A 311 5.28 13.91 16.63
N THR A 312 4.73 14.28 17.79
CA THR A 312 4.36 15.69 18.07
C THR A 312 5.53 16.53 18.60
N SER A 313 6.56 15.87 19.13
CA SER A 313 7.69 16.53 19.79
C SER A 313 8.85 16.77 18.82
N PRO A 314 9.61 17.88 18.97
CA PRO A 314 10.81 18.13 18.18
C PRO A 314 12.06 17.36 18.69
N GLY A 315 11.88 16.34 19.55
CA GLY A 315 12.97 15.54 20.12
C GLY A 315 13.29 14.27 19.33
N GLY A 316 14.50 13.72 19.50
CA GLY A 316 15.04 12.59 18.73
C GLY A 316 14.39 11.22 19.01
N PRO A 317 14.73 10.15 18.24
CA PRO A 317 15.94 9.96 17.42
C PRO A 317 15.81 10.34 15.92
N THR A 318 14.62 10.67 15.44
CA THR A 318 14.43 11.29 14.11
C THR A 318 13.65 12.56 14.34
N TYR A 319 14.10 13.70 13.82
CA TYR A 319 13.39 14.97 13.98
C TYR A 319 12.18 14.96 13.03
N PRO A 320 10.93 14.73 13.49
CA PRO A 320 9.78 14.80 12.59
C PRO A 320 9.68 16.23 12.07
N THR A 321 9.41 16.39 10.78
CA THR A 321 9.25 17.72 10.18
C THR A 321 8.04 18.44 10.77
N ARG A 322 7.96 19.76 10.56
CA ARG A 322 6.82 20.55 11.04
C ARG A 322 5.49 20.02 10.49
N ALA A 323 5.46 19.56 9.24
CA ALA A 323 4.27 18.99 8.63
C ALA A 323 3.84 17.72 9.37
N VAL A 324 4.78 16.80 9.62
CA VAL A 324 4.51 15.54 10.35
C VAL A 324 4.02 15.84 11.77
N ARG A 325 4.63 16.79 12.48
CA ARG A 325 4.18 17.18 13.83
C ARG A 325 2.75 17.70 13.85
N HIS A 326 2.38 18.54 12.89
CA HIS A 326 1.01 19.06 12.78
C HIS A 326 0.00 17.98 12.41
N ALA A 327 0.34 17.12 11.44
CA ALA A 327 -0.49 15.97 11.09
C ALA A 327 -0.69 15.02 12.28
N ALA A 328 0.38 14.76 13.05
CA ALA A 328 0.32 13.95 14.26
C ALA A 328 -0.56 14.59 15.34
N TRP A 329 -0.44 15.90 15.59
CA TRP A 329 -1.33 16.63 16.50
C TRP A 329 -2.80 16.52 16.09
N ASN A 330 -3.11 16.77 14.82
CA ASN A 330 -4.47 16.69 14.29
C ASN A 330 -5.05 15.29 14.47
N THR A 331 -4.27 14.27 14.11
CA THR A 331 -4.65 12.86 14.25
C THR A 331 -4.88 12.47 15.71
N LEU A 332 -3.96 12.87 16.58
CA LEU A 332 -3.99 12.59 18.02
C LEU A 332 -5.18 13.26 18.72
N ASP A 333 -5.52 14.48 18.32
CA ASP A 333 -6.69 15.20 18.84
C ASP A 333 -8.00 14.64 18.31
N PHE A 334 -8.02 14.17 17.07
CA PHE A 334 -9.19 13.56 16.45
C PHE A 334 -9.53 12.20 17.07
N LEU A 335 -8.52 11.32 17.22
CA LEU A 335 -8.71 9.97 17.78
C LEU A 335 -8.89 9.97 19.30
N PHE A 336 -8.25 10.89 20.00
CA PHE A 336 -8.30 10.98 21.47
C PHE A 336 -8.73 12.39 21.89
N PRO A 337 -10.02 12.74 21.78
CA PRO A 337 -10.50 14.07 22.14
C PRO A 337 -10.35 14.36 23.63
N VAL A 338 -10.47 13.32 24.47
CA VAL A 338 -10.30 13.40 25.92
C VAL A 338 -8.84 13.67 26.25
N GLY A 339 -8.56 14.87 26.76
CA GLY A 339 -7.20 15.32 27.08
C GLY A 339 -6.54 16.21 26.01
N ARG A 340 -7.27 16.66 24.99
CA ARG A 340 -6.78 17.64 24.01
C ARG A 340 -6.22 18.90 24.67
N TYR A 341 -7.03 19.58 25.48
CA TYR A 341 -6.64 20.82 26.16
C TYR A 341 -5.39 20.67 27.05
N PRO A 342 -5.33 19.72 28.01
CA PRO A 342 -4.15 19.59 28.85
C PRO A 342 -2.88 19.23 28.06
N ARG A 343 -2.97 18.43 26.98
CA ARG A 343 -1.81 18.13 26.12
C ARG A 343 -1.22 19.37 25.46
N HIS A 344 -2.08 20.25 24.93
CA HIS A 344 -1.63 21.51 24.32
C HIS A 344 -1.01 22.46 25.35
N VAL A 345 -1.60 22.56 26.55
CA VAL A 345 -1.06 23.36 27.66
C VAL A 345 0.32 22.85 28.09
N ILE A 346 0.46 21.55 28.28
CA ILE A 346 1.75 20.92 28.64
C ILE A 346 2.79 21.16 27.54
N SER A 347 2.41 20.98 26.27
CA SER A 347 3.32 21.22 25.13
C SER A 347 3.76 22.69 25.06
N LEU A 348 2.84 23.63 25.30
CA LEU A 348 3.14 25.06 25.36
C LEU A 348 4.10 25.38 26.51
N PHE A 349 3.84 24.84 27.70
CA PHE A 349 4.68 25.02 28.88
C PHE A 349 6.11 24.54 28.62
N PHE A 350 6.29 23.34 28.06
CA PHE A 350 7.62 22.83 27.69
C PHE A 350 8.30 23.70 26.63
N ARG A 351 7.58 24.20 25.62
CA ARG A 351 8.16 25.13 24.62
C ARG A 351 8.62 26.45 25.23
N LEU A 352 7.90 26.97 26.22
CA LEU A 352 8.26 28.18 26.95
C LEU A 352 9.48 27.99 27.85
N LEU A 353 9.67 26.76 28.36
CA LEU A 353 10.84 26.38 29.16
C LEU A 353 12.14 26.21 28.35
N TYR A 354 12.08 26.07 27.01
CA TYR A 354 13.29 25.97 26.18
C TYR A 354 13.89 27.35 25.87
N PRO A 355 15.13 27.66 26.33
CA PRO A 355 15.72 29.00 26.25
C PRO A 355 15.89 29.58 24.83
N TRP A 356 15.92 28.73 23.79
CA TRP A 356 16.18 29.15 22.41
C TRP A 356 14.92 29.40 21.56
N TYR A 357 13.73 28.96 22.00
CA TYR A 357 12.47 29.11 21.23
C TYR A 357 11.44 30.05 21.86
N TRP A 358 11.63 30.43 23.14
CA TRP A 358 10.64 31.21 23.88
C TRP A 358 10.37 32.62 23.33
N PRO A 359 11.33 33.41 22.78
CA PRO A 359 11.02 34.77 22.33
C PRO A 359 10.12 34.74 21.07
N SER A 360 10.45 33.90 20.09
CA SER A 360 9.66 33.76 18.86
C SER A 360 8.32 33.07 19.10
N SER A 361 8.26 32.07 19.99
CA SER A 361 7.01 31.36 20.31
C SER A 361 6.07 32.22 21.16
N CYS A 362 6.61 32.97 22.13
CA CYS A 362 5.84 33.94 22.91
C CYS A 362 5.31 35.06 22.01
N TRP A 363 6.15 35.58 21.09
CA TRP A 363 5.71 36.59 20.12
C TRP A 363 4.59 36.08 19.22
N ASN A 364 4.73 34.87 18.64
CA ASN A 364 3.68 34.27 17.83
C ASN A 364 2.39 34.05 18.63
N PHE A 365 2.48 33.61 19.88
CA PHE A 365 1.32 33.44 20.77
C PHE A 365 0.62 34.78 21.06
N VAL A 366 1.38 35.83 21.39
CA VAL A 366 0.84 37.18 21.59
C VAL A 366 0.16 37.69 20.32
N VAL A 367 0.79 37.52 19.15
CA VAL A 367 0.21 37.89 17.86
C VAL A 367 -1.05 37.09 17.55
N THR A 368 -1.08 35.78 17.81
CA THR A 368 -2.29 34.97 17.56
C THR A 368 -3.42 35.34 18.50
N CYS A 369 -3.15 35.56 19.80
CA CYS A 369 -4.13 36.06 20.75
C CYS A 369 -4.67 37.44 20.38
N ALA A 370 -3.79 38.36 19.97
CA ALA A 370 -4.21 39.68 19.51
C ALA A 370 -5.09 39.60 18.25
N MET A 371 -4.72 38.75 17.29
CA MET A 371 -5.50 38.52 16.08
C MET A 371 -6.86 37.87 16.36
N THR A 372 -6.96 36.87 17.24
CA THR A 372 -8.25 36.27 17.61
C THR A 372 -9.14 37.25 18.37
N ILE A 373 -8.58 38.07 19.26
CA ILE A 373 -9.34 39.15 19.91
C ILE A 373 -9.84 40.15 18.87
N TYR A 374 -8.98 40.55 17.92
CA TYR A 374 -9.35 41.46 16.83
C TYR A 374 -10.48 40.89 15.95
N TYR A 375 -10.37 39.63 15.51
CA TYR A 375 -11.42 38.97 14.72
C TYR A 375 -12.71 38.78 15.53
N TYR A 376 -12.62 38.50 16.83
CA TYR A 376 -13.79 38.40 17.70
C TYR A 376 -14.50 39.75 17.81
N ILE A 377 -13.77 40.84 18.04
CA ILE A 377 -14.32 42.20 18.08
C ILE A 377 -14.94 42.57 16.73
N LEU A 378 -14.27 42.28 15.62
CA LEU A 378 -14.82 42.50 14.28
C LEU A 378 -16.11 41.72 14.05
N ASN A 379 -16.15 40.43 14.40
CA ASN A 379 -17.37 39.63 14.28
C ASN A 379 -18.50 40.15 15.18
N LEU A 380 -18.15 40.64 16.37
CA LEU A 380 -19.13 41.21 17.29
C LEU A 380 -19.70 42.53 16.73
N LEU A 381 -18.85 43.36 16.12
CA LEU A 381 -19.23 44.59 15.41
C LEU A 381 -20.08 44.32 14.16
N VAL A 382 -19.73 43.31 13.37
CA VAL A 382 -20.52 42.88 12.21
C VAL A 382 -21.88 42.34 12.66
N SER A 383 -21.94 41.51 13.71
CA SER A 383 -23.21 40.98 14.22
C SER A 383 -24.12 42.06 14.80
N THR A 384 -23.53 43.05 15.50
CA THR A 384 -24.28 44.19 16.04
C THR A 384 -24.75 45.12 14.93
N TRP A 385 -23.94 45.34 13.89
CA TRP A 385 -24.34 46.09 12.70
C TRP A 385 -25.46 45.39 11.91
N GLU A 386 -25.38 44.08 11.73
CA GLU A 386 -26.46 43.29 11.11
C GLU A 386 -27.74 43.27 11.94
N SER A 387 -27.62 43.26 13.28
CA SER A 387 -28.76 43.35 14.19
C SER A 387 -29.44 44.73 14.11
N LEU A 388 -28.65 45.81 14.05
CA LEU A 388 -29.13 47.19 13.84
C LEU A 388 -29.77 47.38 12.47
N ARG A 389 -29.22 46.79 11.41
CA ARG A 389 -29.79 46.84 10.05
C ARG A 389 -31.14 46.12 9.97
N ARG A 390 -31.32 45.04 10.76
CA ARG A 390 -32.61 44.34 10.91
C ARG A 390 -33.64 45.12 11.73
N HIS A 391 -33.23 46.09 12.53
CA HIS A 391 -34.11 46.91 13.39
C HIS A 391 -34.47 48.30 12.82
N SER A 392 -34.06 48.63 11.58
CA SER A 392 -34.60 49.84 10.91
C SER A 392 -36.06 49.60 10.53
N PRO A 393 -37.03 50.37 11.09
CA PRO A 393 -38.43 50.00 11.06
C PRO A 393 -39.04 50.19 9.66
N ARG A 394 -39.75 49.14 9.21
CA ARG A 394 -40.79 49.24 8.17
C ARG A 394 -41.75 50.37 8.55
N ARG A 395 -41.65 51.49 7.82
CA ARG A 395 -42.59 52.60 7.89
C ARG A 395 -44.00 52.08 7.63
N THR A 396 -44.85 52.24 8.63
CA THR A 396 -46.29 52.02 8.71
C THR A 396 -47.05 52.41 7.44
N ARG A 397 -47.76 51.43 6.86
CA ARG A 397 -49.00 51.65 6.10
C ARG A 397 -50.04 50.68 6.66
N ARG A 398 -50.81 51.13 7.66
CA ARG A 398 -52.10 50.50 8.00
C ARG A 398 -53.18 51.37 7.36
N THR A 399 -53.95 50.72 6.51
CA THR A 399 -55.22 51.16 5.96
C THR A 399 -56.21 51.41 7.10
N HIS A 400 -56.93 52.53 7.00
CA HIS A 400 -58.18 52.76 7.71
C HIS A 400 -59.23 51.84 7.10
N ASP A 401 -59.82 50.97 7.93
CA ASP A 401 -61.17 50.48 7.73
C ASP A 401 -62.07 51.35 8.63
N GLU A 402 -62.87 52.20 8.00
CA GLU A 402 -64.26 52.54 8.34
C GLU A 402 -64.97 52.94 7.04
#